data_AF-R9N2T1-F1
#
_entry.id   AF-R9N2T1-F1
#
_cell.length_a   1.000
_cell.length_b   1.000
_cell.length_c   1.000
_cell.angle_alpha   90.00
_cell.angle_beta   90.00
_cell.angle_gamma   90.00
#
_symmetry.space_group_name_H-M   'P 1'
#
loop_
_entity.id
_entity.type
_entity.pdbx_description
1 polymer ?
#
loop_
_entity_poly.entity_id
_entity_poly.type
_entity_poly.pdbx_seq_one_letter_code
_entity_poly.pdbx_strand_id
1 'polypeptide(L)'
;MKTKKKSRFLSFCFSFLPGAAEMYMGFMKTGMSLMLVFFLLIAFSGWIQQTIIVLFDVVVWFYGFFHANHLAGLSDEEFAQVEDEYIFGMESFLGTKGYVEKHQKWVAYGLIFIGVCFLWNTSTNLLRNILPEQYNFIPRMMWRIGSYAPSIVIGAGIIFWGVRLLNGKKVEVVPEEEKILKENVIEESSKADQQEEK
;
A
#
# COMPACT_ATOMS: atom_id res chain seq x y z
N MET A 1 -1.68 26.94 -5.62
CA MET A 1 -0.39 27.67 -5.59
C MET A 1 0.20 27.56 -6.99
N LYS A 2 0.83 28.58 -7.56
CA LYS A 2 1.42 28.44 -8.91
C LYS A 2 2.77 27.72 -8.81
N THR A 3 2.96 26.67 -9.60
CA THR A 3 4.25 25.98 -9.74
C THR A 3 5.24 26.94 -10.38
N LYS A 4 6.49 26.96 -9.89
CA LYS A 4 7.54 27.82 -10.44
C LYS A 4 8.85 27.07 -10.41
N LYS A 5 9.52 27.04 -11.55
CA LYS A 5 10.88 26.51 -11.65
C LYS A 5 11.83 27.33 -10.76
N LYS A 6 12.68 26.63 -10.02
CA LYS A 6 13.64 27.22 -9.08
C LYS A 6 15.06 26.71 -9.35
N SER A 7 16.00 27.08 -8.48
CA SER A 7 17.40 26.66 -8.59
C SER A 7 17.50 25.13 -8.70
N ARG A 8 18.11 24.67 -9.78
CA ARG A 8 18.35 23.24 -10.04
C ARG A 8 19.24 22.61 -8.96
N PHE A 9 20.23 23.36 -8.48
CA PHE A 9 21.11 22.90 -7.40
C PHE A 9 20.34 22.69 -6.09
N LEU A 10 19.49 23.64 -5.70
CA LEU A 10 18.68 23.49 -4.49
C LEU A 10 17.64 22.38 -4.64
N SER A 11 17.06 22.22 -5.83
CA SER A 11 16.14 21.11 -6.11
C SER A 11 16.83 19.76 -6.01
N PHE A 12 18.07 19.63 -6.50
CA PHE A 12 18.90 18.45 -6.31
C PHE A 12 19.19 18.19 -4.82
N CYS A 13 19.59 19.20 -4.05
CA CYS A 13 19.80 19.05 -2.60
C CYS A 13 18.53 18.64 -1.85
N PHE A 14 17.37 19.17 -2.21
CA PHE A 14 16.10 18.79 -1.60
C PHE A 14 15.59 17.42 -2.07
N SER A 15 16.04 16.91 -3.22
CA SER A 15 15.61 15.62 -3.75
C SER A 15 16.04 14.43 -2.88
N PHE A 16 17.02 14.61 -1.98
CA PHE A 16 17.40 13.62 -0.97
C PHE A 16 16.31 13.37 0.07
N LEU A 17 15.37 14.30 0.25
CA LEU A 17 14.18 14.13 1.09
C LEU A 17 12.97 13.95 0.18
N PRO A 18 12.37 12.75 0.12
CA PRO A 18 11.25 12.46 -0.78
C PRO A 18 10.12 13.49 -0.60
N GLY A 19 9.73 14.17 -1.68
CA GLY A 19 8.67 15.19 -1.70
C GLY A 19 9.12 16.62 -1.38
N ALA A 20 10.31 16.85 -0.82
CA ALA A 20 10.77 18.18 -0.44
C ALA A 20 11.12 19.06 -1.66
N ALA A 21 11.75 18.48 -2.67
CA ALA A 21 12.08 19.18 -3.90
C ALA A 21 10.84 19.54 -4.72
N GLU A 22 9.85 18.66 -4.78
CA GLU A 22 8.54 18.90 -5.40
C GLU A 22 7.84 20.10 -4.75
N MET A 23 7.78 20.13 -3.41
CA MET A 23 7.22 21.27 -2.67
C MET A 23 8.04 22.55 -2.89
N TYR A 24 9.37 22.44 -2.99
CA TYR A 24 10.22 23.59 -3.31
C TYR A 24 9.87 24.21 -4.67
N MET A 25 9.58 23.37 -5.67
CA MET A 25 9.13 23.77 -7.01
C MET A 25 7.64 24.18 -7.10
N GLY A 26 6.89 24.02 -5.99
CA GLY A 26 5.49 24.44 -5.86
C GLY A 26 4.47 23.33 -6.09
N PHE A 27 4.91 22.08 -6.31
CA PHE A 27 4.06 20.89 -6.39
C PHE A 27 3.74 20.38 -4.98
N MET A 28 2.79 21.05 -4.33
CA MET A 28 2.47 20.82 -2.92
C MET A 28 1.72 19.50 -2.72
N LYS A 29 0.81 19.13 -3.63
CA LYS A 29 0.05 17.87 -3.51
C LYS A 29 0.94 16.68 -3.81
N THR A 30 1.71 16.75 -4.89
CA THR A 30 2.64 15.69 -5.28
C THR A 30 3.69 15.48 -4.19
N GLY A 31 4.34 16.56 -3.73
CA GLY A 31 5.37 16.48 -2.69
C GLY A 31 4.82 16.00 -1.34
N MET A 32 3.66 16.49 -0.90
CA MET A 32 3.02 16.00 0.32
C MET A 32 2.63 14.53 0.23
N SER A 33 2.09 14.07 -0.91
CA SER A 33 1.76 12.67 -1.13
C SER A 33 2.99 11.78 -0.97
N LEU A 34 4.12 12.20 -1.53
CA LEU A 34 5.36 11.44 -1.54
C LEU A 34 5.99 11.38 -0.13
N MET A 35 6.01 12.52 0.58
CA MET A 35 6.41 12.58 2.00
C MET A 35 5.54 11.67 2.87
N LEU A 36 4.22 11.75 2.72
CA LEU A 36 3.28 11.02 3.55
C LEU A 36 3.47 9.51 3.38
N VAL A 37 3.58 9.03 2.13
CA VAL A 37 3.83 7.60 1.88
C VAL A 37 5.17 7.15 2.47
N PHE A 38 6.23 7.93 2.27
CA PHE A 38 7.56 7.62 2.83
C PHE A 38 7.54 7.52 4.36
N PHE A 39 6.98 8.50 5.05
CA PHE A 39 6.92 8.46 6.52
C PHE A 39 5.94 7.41 7.05
N LEU A 40 4.83 7.15 6.36
CA LEU A 40 3.90 6.09 6.74
C LEU A 40 4.55 4.72 6.64
N LEU A 41 5.30 4.45 5.57
CA LEU A 41 5.99 3.17 5.41
C LEU A 41 7.07 2.97 6.48
N ILE A 42 7.84 4.00 6.82
CA ILE A 42 8.80 3.96 7.95
C ILE A 42 8.08 3.65 9.26
N ALA A 43 7.00 4.38 9.57
CA ALA A 43 6.23 4.19 10.80
C ALA A 43 5.60 2.80 10.86
N PHE A 44 5.06 2.32 9.74
CA PHE A 44 4.45 1.00 9.59
C PHE A 44 5.50 -0.12 9.75
N SER A 45 6.67 0.04 9.14
CA SER A 45 7.81 -0.86 9.27
C SER A 45 8.25 -1.02 10.73
N GLY A 46 8.39 0.11 11.44
CA GLY A 46 8.72 0.11 12.87
C GLY A 46 7.63 -0.52 13.74
N TRP A 47 6.36 -0.28 13.42
CA TRP A 47 5.23 -0.80 14.19
C TRP A 47 5.09 -2.33 14.09
N ILE A 48 5.34 -2.90 12.91
CA ILE A 48 5.30 -4.36 12.68
C ILE A 48 6.64 -5.00 13.06
N GLN A 49 7.71 -4.21 13.25
CA GLN A 49 9.07 -4.68 13.48
C GLN A 49 9.60 -5.56 12.35
N GLN A 50 9.24 -5.23 11.10
CA GLN A 50 9.65 -5.99 9.93
C GLN A 50 10.53 -5.14 9.02
N THR A 51 11.83 -5.40 9.08
CA THR A 51 12.83 -4.65 8.31
C THR A 51 12.63 -4.80 6.80
N ILE A 52 12.00 -5.88 6.33
CA ILE A 52 11.75 -6.08 4.88
C ILE A 52 10.89 -4.96 4.27
N ILE A 53 10.05 -4.30 5.08
CA ILE A 53 9.19 -3.19 4.61
C ILE A 53 10.05 -1.97 4.20
N VAL A 54 11.23 -1.80 4.80
CA VAL A 54 12.18 -0.73 4.46
C VAL A 54 12.67 -0.84 3.00
N LEU A 55 12.60 -2.01 2.37
CA LEU A 55 12.90 -2.11 0.94
C LEU A 55 11.92 -1.31 0.08
N PHE A 56 10.65 -1.24 0.46
CA PHE A 56 9.68 -0.38 -0.20
C PHE A 56 9.98 1.11 0.03
N ASP A 57 10.47 1.48 1.23
CA ASP A 57 10.92 2.85 1.50
C ASP A 57 12.05 3.27 0.55
N VAL A 58 13.01 2.38 0.31
CA VAL A 58 14.13 2.64 -0.62
C VAL A 58 13.60 2.88 -2.04
N VAL A 59 12.62 2.10 -2.49
CA VAL A 59 12.00 2.28 -3.81
C VAL A 59 11.26 3.63 -3.90
N VAL A 60 10.47 3.98 -2.88
CA VAL A 60 9.77 5.27 -2.82
C VAL A 60 10.77 6.43 -2.78
N TRP A 61 11.88 6.28 -2.07
CA TRP A 61 12.95 7.26 -2.00
C TRP A 61 13.59 7.51 -3.36
N PHE A 62 13.98 6.44 -4.07
CA PHE A 62 14.53 6.57 -5.43
C PHE A 62 13.53 7.19 -6.39
N TYR A 63 12.27 6.79 -6.31
CA TYR A 63 11.20 7.38 -7.11
C TYR A 63 11.13 8.90 -6.87
N GLY A 64 11.03 9.35 -5.62
CA GLY A 64 11.01 10.79 -5.29
C GLY A 64 12.27 11.52 -5.73
N PHE A 65 13.45 10.91 -5.53
CA PHE A 65 14.72 11.47 -5.96
C PHE A 65 14.76 11.70 -7.48
N PHE A 66 14.46 10.67 -8.27
CA PHE A 66 14.50 10.78 -9.73
C PHE A 66 13.38 11.66 -10.27
N HIS A 67 12.18 11.57 -9.69
CA HIS A 67 11.03 12.39 -10.06
C HIS A 67 11.34 13.89 -9.88
N ALA A 68 11.83 14.30 -8.70
CA ALA A 68 12.23 15.67 -8.45
C ALA A 68 13.32 16.17 -9.42
N ASN A 69 14.33 15.34 -9.71
CA ASN A 69 15.42 15.71 -10.60
C ASN A 69 14.98 15.80 -12.07
N HIS A 70 14.03 14.95 -12.48
CA HIS A 70 13.40 15.04 -13.79
C HIS A 70 12.63 16.36 -13.92
N LEU A 71 11.80 16.69 -12.93
CA LEU A 71 11.00 17.92 -12.88
C LEU A 71 11.88 19.18 -12.94
N ALA A 72 13.00 19.18 -12.21
CA ALA A 72 13.97 20.29 -12.23
C ALA A 72 14.73 20.40 -13.57
N GLY A 73 14.74 19.33 -14.38
CA GLY A 73 15.38 19.25 -15.69
C GLY A 73 14.50 19.65 -16.88
N LEU A 74 13.18 19.73 -16.70
CA LEU A 74 12.23 20.08 -17.77
C LEU A 74 12.47 21.51 -18.30
N SER A 75 12.11 21.76 -19.56
CA SER A 75 12.02 23.12 -20.09
C SER A 75 10.90 23.92 -19.41
N ASP A 76 10.92 25.26 -19.54
CA ASP A 76 9.94 26.10 -18.85
C ASP A 76 8.51 25.89 -19.38
N GLU A 77 8.37 25.55 -20.67
CA GLU A 77 7.10 25.20 -21.30
C GLU A 77 6.57 23.85 -20.81
N GLU A 78 7.42 22.82 -20.80
CA GLU A 78 7.05 21.49 -20.29
C GLU A 78 6.71 21.55 -18.80
N PHE A 79 7.49 22.28 -18.00
CA PHE A 79 7.26 22.44 -16.56
C PHE A 79 5.92 23.11 -16.27
N ALA A 80 5.51 24.11 -17.07
CA ALA A 80 4.23 24.80 -16.91
C ALA A 80 3.02 23.91 -17.25
N GLN A 81 3.22 22.85 -18.05
CA GLN A 81 2.18 21.88 -18.40
C GLN A 81 2.01 20.77 -17.35
N VAL A 82 2.97 20.59 -16.43
CA VAL A 82 2.82 19.61 -15.36
C VAL A 82 1.86 20.13 -14.30
N GLU A 83 0.77 19.40 -14.09
CA GLU A 83 -0.23 19.71 -13.07
C GLU A 83 0.16 19.15 -11.68
N ASP A 84 -0.19 19.88 -10.62
CA ASP A 84 0.00 19.43 -9.24
C ASP A 84 -1.17 18.54 -8.81
N GLU A 85 -0.95 17.24 -8.92
CA GLU A 85 -1.89 16.17 -8.54
C GLU A 85 -1.29 15.24 -7.46
N TYR A 86 -2.16 14.53 -6.75
CA TYR A 86 -1.74 13.52 -5.79
C TYR A 86 -1.34 12.22 -6.51
N ILE A 87 -0.16 11.66 -6.23
CA ILE A 87 0.38 10.47 -6.92
C ILE A 87 -0.47 9.20 -6.73
N PHE A 88 -1.18 9.07 -5.60
CA PHE A 88 -1.85 7.81 -5.20
C PHE A 88 -3.38 7.89 -5.18
N GLY A 89 -4.01 8.73 -6.01
CA GLY A 89 -5.46 8.94 -5.92
C GLY A 89 -5.87 9.40 -4.52
N MET A 90 -4.95 10.05 -3.79
CA MET A 90 -5.14 10.50 -2.40
C MET A 90 -6.21 11.58 -2.30
N GLU A 91 -6.59 12.17 -3.44
CA GLU A 91 -7.81 12.94 -3.65
C GLU A 91 -9.08 12.18 -3.24
N SER A 92 -9.14 10.87 -3.48
CA SER A 92 -10.25 10.02 -3.04
C SER A 92 -10.19 9.78 -1.53
N PHE A 93 -9.01 9.71 -0.92
CA PHE A 93 -8.88 9.51 0.53
C PHE A 93 -9.18 10.79 1.34
N LEU A 94 -8.66 11.94 0.89
CA LEU A 94 -8.81 13.23 1.57
C LEU A 94 -10.09 13.99 1.17
N GLY A 95 -10.57 13.80 -0.07
CA GLY A 95 -11.70 14.53 -0.63
C GLY A 95 -13.06 13.88 -0.45
N THR A 96 -13.15 12.67 0.10
CA THR A 96 -14.41 11.92 0.07
C THR A 96 -15.02 11.66 1.45
N LYS A 97 -16.10 12.39 1.72
CA LYS A 97 -17.16 11.89 2.60
C LYS A 97 -17.69 10.53 2.11
N GLY A 98 -17.74 10.30 0.79
CA GLY A 98 -18.35 9.11 0.19
C GLY A 98 -17.58 7.78 0.28
N TYR A 99 -16.23 7.77 0.26
CA TYR A 99 -15.47 6.51 0.36
C TYR A 99 -15.39 6.00 1.80
N VAL A 100 -15.26 6.94 2.74
CA VAL A 100 -15.31 6.66 4.17
C VAL A 100 -16.67 6.08 4.54
N GLU A 101 -17.79 6.63 4.05
CA GLU A 101 -19.14 6.08 4.32
C GLU A 101 -19.30 4.61 3.93
N LYS A 102 -18.73 4.17 2.80
CA LYS A 102 -18.82 2.78 2.36
C LYS A 102 -17.97 1.81 3.21
N HIS A 103 -16.84 2.28 3.75
CA HIS A 103 -15.88 1.46 4.49
C HIS A 103 -15.71 1.85 5.97
N GLN A 104 -16.61 2.68 6.50
CA GLN A 104 -16.57 3.26 7.85
C GLN A 104 -16.35 2.22 8.94
N LYS A 105 -16.99 1.05 8.81
CA LYS A 105 -16.82 -0.06 9.76
C LYS A 105 -15.38 -0.55 9.83
N TRP A 106 -14.74 -0.76 8.68
CA TRP A 106 -13.34 -1.20 8.62
C TRP A 106 -12.39 -0.13 9.12
N VAL A 107 -12.63 1.14 8.78
CA VAL A 107 -11.86 2.27 9.30
C VAL A 107 -11.98 2.37 10.82
N ALA A 108 -13.19 2.23 11.37
CA ALA A 108 -13.43 2.24 12.81
C ALA A 108 -12.75 1.06 13.52
N TYR A 109 -12.85 -0.17 12.99
CA TYR A 109 -12.13 -1.31 13.55
C TYR A 109 -10.61 -1.09 13.52
N GLY A 110 -10.07 -0.51 12.44
CA GLY A 110 -8.66 -0.14 12.35
C GLY A 110 -8.25 0.86 13.43
N LEU A 111 -9.02 1.94 13.62
CA LEU A 111 -8.75 2.95 14.66
C LEU A 111 -8.82 2.34 16.07
N ILE A 112 -9.82 1.52 16.36
CA ILE A 112 -9.95 0.85 17.66
C ILE A 112 -8.74 -0.06 17.91
N PHE A 113 -8.34 -0.84 16.91
CA PHE A 113 -7.18 -1.72 17.00
C PHE A 113 -5.88 -0.94 17.27
N ILE A 114 -5.64 0.15 16.53
CA ILE A 114 -4.50 1.05 16.75
C ILE A 114 -4.53 1.61 18.19
N GLY A 115 -5.69 2.07 18.66
CA GLY A 115 -5.87 2.59 20.01
C GLY A 115 -5.54 1.56 21.09
N VAL A 116 -5.96 0.30 20.91
CA VAL A 116 -5.63 -0.79 21.83
C VAL A 116 -4.13 -1.09 21.83
N CYS A 117 -3.48 -1.09 20.66
CA CYS A 117 -2.02 -1.26 20.57
C CYS A 117 -1.25 -0.16 21.32
N PHE A 118 -1.70 1.10 21.19
CA PHE A 118 -1.07 2.23 21.88
C PHE A 118 -1.29 2.16 23.40
N LEU A 119 -2.51 1.79 23.83
CA LEU A 119 -2.81 1.58 25.24
C LEU A 119 -1.94 0.48 25.85
N TRP A 120 -1.73 -0.64 25.15
CA TRP A 120 -0.88 -1.73 25.62
C TRP A 120 0.53 -1.27 25.97
N ASN A 121 1.15 -0.48 25.08
CA ASN A 121 2.48 0.07 25.28
C ASN A 121 2.56 0.92 26.55
N THR A 122 1.59 1.81 26.73
CA THR A 122 1.48 2.67 27.93
C THR A 122 1.23 1.86 29.18
N SER A 123 0.33 0.87 29.15
CA SER A 123 0.03 0.00 30.28
C SER A 123 1.26 -0.76 30.75
N THR A 124 2.07 -1.32 29.85
CA THR A 124 3.31 -2.02 30.23
C THR A 124 4.35 -1.09 30.87
N ASN A 125 4.44 0.16 30.39
CA ASN A 125 5.37 1.15 30.95
C ASN A 125 4.95 1.58 32.36
N LEU A 126 3.65 1.80 32.59
CA LEU A 126 3.12 2.11 33.92
C LEU A 126 3.35 0.96 34.89
N LEU A 127 3.11 -0.27 34.43
CA LEU A 127 3.28 -1.48 35.25
C LEU A 127 4.74 -1.67 35.68
N ARG A 128 5.71 -1.36 34.80
CA ARG A 128 7.15 -1.38 35.13
C ARG A 128 7.52 -0.39 36.23
N ASN A 129 6.84 0.76 36.31
CA ASN A 129 7.16 1.78 37.32
C ASN A 129 6.56 1.49 38.70
N ILE A 130 5.52 0.64 38.76
CA ILE A 130 4.80 0.31 40.00
C ILE A 130 5.34 -0.98 40.63
N LEU A 131 5.74 -1.97 39.81
CA LEU A 131 6.22 -3.24 40.31
C LEU A 131 7.67 -3.15 40.83
N PRO A 132 7.98 -3.77 41.97
CA PRO A 132 9.35 -3.90 42.46
C PRO A 132 10.26 -4.62 41.46
N GLU A 133 11.54 -4.25 41.41
CA GLU A 133 12.54 -4.76 40.46
C GLU A 133 12.60 -6.31 40.36
N GLN A 134 12.36 -7.01 41.46
CA GLN A 134 12.31 -8.48 41.52
C GLN A 134 11.20 -9.12 40.68
N TYR A 135 10.15 -8.38 40.32
CA TYR A 135 9.04 -8.85 39.47
C TYR A 135 9.10 -8.31 38.04
N ASN A 136 10.21 -7.66 37.64
CA ASN A 136 10.38 -7.09 36.29
C ASN A 136 10.35 -8.12 35.15
N PHE A 137 10.30 -9.41 35.46
CA PHE A 137 10.03 -10.46 34.49
C PHE A 137 8.64 -10.33 33.84
N ILE A 138 7.60 -9.99 34.60
CA ILE A 138 6.22 -9.87 34.10
C ILE A 138 6.07 -8.76 33.03
N PRO A 139 6.41 -7.48 33.32
CA PRO A 139 6.30 -6.42 32.32
C PRO A 139 7.21 -6.66 31.11
N ARG A 140 8.37 -7.32 31.30
CA ARG A 140 9.26 -7.70 30.19
C ARG A 140 8.62 -8.71 29.23
N MET A 141 7.94 -9.73 29.76
CA MET A 141 7.19 -10.69 28.94
C MET A 141 6.00 -10.04 28.24
N MET A 142 5.24 -9.20 28.95
CA MET A 142 4.11 -8.46 28.37
C MET A 142 4.53 -7.51 27.25
N TRP A 143 5.66 -6.82 27.43
CA TRP A 143 6.25 -5.97 26.40
C TRP A 143 6.56 -6.76 25.14
N ARG A 144 7.24 -7.91 25.30
CA ARG A 144 7.65 -8.77 24.18
C ARG A 144 6.43 -9.27 23.38
N ILE A 145 5.38 -9.70 24.07
CA ILE A 145 4.15 -10.17 23.41
C ILE A 145 3.47 -9.02 22.68
N GLY A 146 3.30 -7.87 23.34
CA GLY A 146 2.66 -6.69 22.75
C GLY A 146 3.40 -6.13 21.54
N SER A 147 4.73 -6.18 21.58
CA SER A 147 5.56 -5.61 20.53
C SER A 147 5.53 -6.43 19.23
N TYR A 148 5.31 -7.75 19.33
CA TYR A 148 5.14 -8.63 18.17
C TYR A 148 3.68 -8.88 17.79
N ALA A 149 2.71 -8.50 18.62
CA ALA A 149 1.29 -8.73 18.35
C ALA A 149 0.84 -8.16 16.98
N PRO A 150 1.17 -6.91 16.58
CA PRO A 150 0.81 -6.40 15.25
C PRO A 150 1.40 -7.25 14.11
N SER A 151 2.66 -7.67 14.25
CA SER A 151 3.35 -8.55 13.30
C SER A 151 2.65 -9.89 13.14
N ILE A 152 2.27 -10.51 14.26
CA ILE A 152 1.57 -11.81 14.27
C ILE A 152 0.20 -11.69 13.60
N VAL A 153 -0.58 -10.65 13.94
CA VAL A 153 -1.91 -10.43 13.36
C VAL A 153 -1.82 -10.22 11.85
N ILE A 154 -0.89 -9.38 11.40
CA ILE A 154 -0.71 -9.08 9.98
C ILE A 154 -0.20 -10.31 9.24
N GLY A 155 0.79 -11.03 9.79
CA GLY A 155 1.29 -12.29 9.22
C GLY A 155 0.20 -13.35 9.08
N ALA A 156 -0.60 -13.56 10.13
CA ALA A 156 -1.75 -14.47 10.09
C ALA A 156 -2.78 -14.03 9.04
N GLY A 157 -3.05 -12.73 8.92
CA GLY A 157 -3.93 -12.16 7.90
C GLY A 157 -3.43 -12.40 6.48
N ILE A 158 -2.12 -12.21 6.24
CA ILE A 158 -1.49 -12.49 4.94
C ILE A 158 -1.61 -13.98 4.59
N ILE A 159 -1.32 -14.88 5.54
CA ILE A 159 -1.46 -16.33 5.33
C ILE A 159 -2.91 -16.69 5.01
N PHE A 160 -3.86 -16.18 5.80
CA PHE A 160 -5.29 -16.41 5.57
C PHE A 160 -5.73 -15.93 4.19
N TRP A 161 -5.28 -14.75 3.77
CA TRP A 161 -5.59 -14.20 2.45
C TRP A 161 -4.95 -15.03 1.33
N GLY A 162 -3.69 -15.46 1.51
CA GLY A 162 -3.02 -16.36 0.58
C GLY A 162 -3.77 -17.68 0.38
N VAL A 163 -4.19 -18.33 1.47
CA VAL A 163 -5.00 -19.56 1.43
C VAL A 163 -6.36 -19.30 0.77
N ARG A 164 -6.99 -18.16 1.05
CA ARG A 164 -8.26 -17.79 0.41
C ARG A 164 -8.10 -17.58 -1.10
N LEU A 165 -6.98 -17.03 -1.57
CA LEU A 165 -6.68 -16.91 -2.99
C LEU A 165 -6.57 -18.27 -3.68
N LEU A 166 -5.96 -19.26 -3.03
CA LEU A 166 -5.83 -20.62 -3.57
C LEU A 166 -7.19 -21.31 -3.77
N ASN A 167 -8.16 -21.03 -2.91
CA ASN A 167 -9.52 -21.56 -3.03
C ASN A 167 -10.40 -20.81 -4.06
N GLY A 168 -9.92 -19.72 -4.65
CA GLY A 168 -10.70 -18.80 -5.48
C GLY A 168 -10.82 -19.15 -6.98
N LYS A 169 -10.15 -20.20 -7.46
CA LYS A 169 -10.29 -20.67 -8.85
C LYS A 169 -10.37 -22.19 -8.91
N LYS A 170 -11.60 -22.72 -8.83
CA LYS A 170 -11.93 -23.88 -9.67
C LYS A 170 -11.95 -23.34 -11.09
N VAL A 171 -10.80 -23.35 -11.75
CA VAL A 171 -10.79 -23.34 -13.21
C VAL A 171 -11.64 -24.55 -13.58
N GLU A 172 -12.83 -24.32 -14.14
CA GLU A 172 -13.52 -25.34 -14.92
C GLU A 172 -12.57 -25.65 -16.08
N VAL A 173 -11.64 -26.57 -15.83
CA VAL A 173 -11.00 -27.32 -16.89
C VAL A 173 -12.13 -28.19 -17.43
N VAL A 174 -12.93 -27.62 -18.32
CA VAL A 174 -13.74 -28.43 -19.24
C VAL A 174 -12.73 -29.41 -19.83
N PRO A 175 -12.84 -30.72 -19.56
CA PRO A 175 -11.90 -31.70 -20.04
C PRO A 175 -11.73 -31.48 -21.55
N GLU A 176 -10.50 -31.50 -22.04
CA GLU A 176 -10.21 -31.36 -23.47
C GLU A 176 -11.02 -32.37 -24.30
N GLU A 177 -11.32 -33.53 -23.70
CA GLU A 177 -12.24 -34.56 -24.20
C GLU A 177 -13.66 -34.02 -24.45
N GLU A 178 -14.21 -33.16 -23.60
CA GLU A 178 -15.56 -32.60 -23.76
C GLU A 178 -15.62 -31.48 -24.80
N LYS A 179 -14.50 -30.78 -25.05
CA LYS A 179 -14.37 -29.86 -26.19
C LYS A 179 -14.29 -30.61 -27.51
N ILE A 180 -13.46 -31.66 -27.58
CA ILE A 180 -13.31 -32.51 -28.77
C ILE A 180 -14.65 -33.22 -29.07
N LEU A 181 -15.38 -33.68 -28.05
CA LEU A 181 -16.70 -34.28 -28.24
C LEU A 181 -17.69 -33.27 -28.81
N LYS A 182 -17.72 -32.04 -28.28
CA LYS A 182 -18.63 -30.99 -28.79
C LYS A 182 -18.28 -30.56 -30.20
N GLU A 183 -16.99 -30.43 -30.51
CA GLU A 183 -16.52 -30.05 -31.85
C GLU A 183 -16.82 -31.12 -32.89
N ASN A 184 -16.59 -32.41 -32.56
CA ASN A 184 -16.92 -33.53 -33.45
C ASN A 184 -18.43 -33.69 -33.67
N VAL A 185 -19.26 -33.50 -32.62
CA VAL A 185 -20.72 -33.57 -32.74
C VAL A 185 -21.26 -32.45 -33.64
N ILE A 186 -20.69 -31.24 -33.56
CA ILE A 186 -21.07 -30.11 -34.43
C ILE A 186 -20.64 -30.37 -35.87
N GLU A 187 -19.47 -30.98 -36.09
CA GLU A 187 -18.99 -31.32 -37.43
C GLU A 187 -19.81 -32.44 -38.09
N GLU A 188 -20.25 -33.44 -37.32
CA GLU A 188 -21.13 -34.50 -37.80
C GLU A 188 -22.54 -33.98 -38.10
N SER A 189 -23.12 -33.12 -37.24
CA SER A 189 -24.43 -32.53 -37.51
C SER A 189 -24.41 -31.64 -38.75
N SER A 190 -23.32 -30.86 -38.95
CA SER A 190 -23.16 -30.02 -40.14
C SER A 190 -22.98 -30.82 -41.44
N LYS A 191 -22.43 -32.05 -41.37
CA LYS A 191 -22.28 -32.93 -42.55
C LYS A 191 -23.57 -33.67 -42.88
N ALA A 192 -24.34 -34.05 -41.87
CA ALA A 192 -25.65 -34.67 -42.05
C ALA A 192 -26.64 -33.73 -42.75
N ASP A 193 -26.69 -32.46 -42.32
CA ASP A 193 -27.57 -31.44 -42.92
C ASP A 193 -27.23 -31.17 -44.40
N GLN A 194 -25.97 -31.27 -44.80
CA GLN A 194 -25.55 -31.09 -46.20
C GLN A 194 -25.80 -32.31 -47.09
N GLN A 195 -26.11 -33.47 -46.51
CA GLN A 195 -26.35 -34.71 -47.24
C GLN A 195 -27.84 -34.95 -47.51
N GLU A 196 -28.74 -34.34 -46.75
CA GLU A 196 -30.20 -34.36 -46.99
C GLU A 196 -30.67 -33.34 -48.04
N GLU A 197 -29.83 -32.37 -48.44
CA GLU A 197 -30.18 -31.30 -49.39
C GLU A 197 -29.80 -31.59 -50.87
N LYS A 198 -29.47 -32.85 -51.22
CA LYS A 198 -29.23 -33.31 -52.61
C LYS A 198 -30.17 -34.43 -53.02
#